data_AF-A0A7C3K4K4-F1
#
_entry.id   AF-A0A7C3K4K4-F1
#
_cell.length_a   1.000
_cell.length_b   1.000
_cell.length_c   1.000
_cell.angle_alpha   90.00
_cell.angle_beta   90.00
_cell.angle_gamma   90.00
#
_symmetry.space_group_name_H-M   'P 1'
#
loop_
_entity.id
_entity.type
_entity.pdbx_description
1 polymer ?
#
loop_
_entity_poly.entity_id
_entity_poly.type
_entity_poly.pdbx_seq_one_letter_code
_entity_poly.pdbx_strand_id
1 'polypeptide(L)' 'MEADDGRSIYFHTSSLKGVGIQSLSPYQPVEFEVEEGIKGIRAVRVVPMNQKGN' A
#
# COMPACT_ATOMS: atom_id res chain seq x y z
N MET A 1 8.19 0.58 -1.03
CA MET A 1 7.70 -0.51 -0.16
C MET A 1 8.36 -1.79 -0.63
N GLU A 2 8.61 -2.74 0.27
CA GLU A 2 9.08 -4.07 -0.09
C GLU A 2 7.95 -5.07 0.14
N ALA A 3 7.67 -5.93 -0.85
CA ALA A 3 6.78 -7.06 -0.69
C ALA A 3 7.49 -8.22 0.01
N ASP A 4 6.72 -9.17 0.56
CA ASP A 4 7.25 -10.37 1.23
C ASP A 4 8.16 -11.21 0.31
N ASP A 5 7.93 -11.15 -0.99
CA ASP A 5 8.76 -11.80 -2.02
C ASP A 5 10.03 -11.02 -2.41
N GLY A 6 10.36 -9.94 -1.69
CA GLY A 6 11.55 -9.12 -1.90
C GLY A 6 11.45 -8.15 -3.07
N ARG A 7 10.29 -8.02 -3.74
CA ARG A 7 10.12 -7.04 -4.82
C ARG A 7 10.00 -5.63 -4.29
N SER A 8 10.72 -4.71 -4.94
CA SER A 8 10.57 -3.27 -4.74
C SER A 8 9.32 -2.76 -5.45
N ILE A 9 8.39 -2.20 -4.67
CA ILE A 9 7.10 -1.71 -5.18
C ILE A 9 7.00 -0.21 -5.00
N TYR A 10 6.61 0.45 -6.09
CA TYR A 10 6.34 1.88 -6.10
C TYR A 10 5.01 2.19 -5.42
N PHE A 11 5.02 3.12 -4.48
CA PHE A 11 3.85 3.59 -3.74
C PHE A 11 3.60 5.07 -4.03
N HIS A 12 2.35 5.39 -4.37
CA HIS A 12 1.87 6.76 -4.49
C HIS A 12 0.74 6.98 -3.49
N THR A 13 0.66 8.17 -2.88
CA THR A 13 -0.39 8.48 -1.88
C THR A 13 -1.80 8.34 -2.45
N SER A 14 -1.98 8.55 -3.75
CA SER A 14 -3.25 8.31 -4.47
C SER A 14 -3.73 6.85 -4.43
N SER A 15 -2.84 5.91 -4.13
CA SER A 15 -3.17 4.48 -4.00
C SER A 15 -3.78 4.13 -2.64
N LEU A 16 -3.72 5.04 -1.65
CA LEU A 16 -4.36 4.83 -0.35
C LEU A 16 -5.87 4.77 -0.52
N LYS A 17 -6.48 3.76 0.11
CA LYS A 17 -7.93 3.60 0.21
C LYS A 17 -8.30 3.55 1.69
N GLY A 18 -9.39 4.22 2.04
CA GLY A 18 -9.87 4.33 3.43
C GLY A 18 -10.33 5.75 3.72
N VAL A 19 -11.49 5.88 4.36
CA VAL A 19 -12.05 7.19 4.73
C VAL A 19 -11.16 7.79 5.82
N GLY A 20 -10.54 8.95 5.53
CA GLY A 20 -9.74 9.70 6.50
C GLY A 20 -8.26 9.31 6.61
N ILE A 21 -7.77 8.37 5.79
CA ILE A 21 -6.34 8.00 5.79
C ILE A 21 -5.58 8.97 4.87
N GLN A 22 -4.68 9.77 5.45
CA GLN A 22 -3.83 10.71 4.72
C GLN A 22 -2.36 10.26 4.66
N SER A 23 -1.96 9.33 5.53
CA SER A 23 -0.59 8.83 5.63
C SER A 23 -0.55 7.46 6.33
N LEU A 24 0.58 6.78 6.17
CA LEU A 24 0.92 5.56 6.89
C LEU A 24 2.00 5.90 7.93
N SER A 25 1.95 5.24 9.09
CA SER A 25 3.05 5.31 10.06
C SER A 25 4.26 4.48 9.58
N PRO A 26 5.48 4.86 9.98
CA PRO A 26 6.66 4.04 9.74
C PRO A 26 6.45 2.62 10.29
N TYR A 27 6.88 1.61 9.53
CA TYR A 27 6.76 0.18 9.88
C TYR A 27 5.32 -0.32 10.07
N GLN A 28 4.31 0.43 9.64
CA GLN A 28 2.92 -0.02 9.71
C GLN A 28 2.65 -1.12 8.67
N PRO A 29 2.11 -2.28 9.07
CA PRO A 29 1.70 -3.31 8.13
C PRO A 29 0.47 -2.87 7.34
N VAL A 30 0.51 -3.07 6.03
CA VAL A 30 -0.56 -2.72 5.10
C VAL A 30 -0.83 -3.87 4.14
N GLU A 31 -2.07 -3.98 3.71
CA GLU A 31 -2.47 -4.82 2.59
C GLU A 31 -2.57 -3.95 1.34
N PHE A 32 -2.14 -4.51 0.21
CA PHE A 32 -2.15 -3.80 -1.06
C PHE A 32 -2.25 -4.80 -2.21
N GLU A 33 -2.73 -4.32 -3.35
CA GLU A 33 -2.69 -5.06 -4.61
C GLU A 33 -1.53 -4.56 -5.47
N VAL A 34 -1.02 -5.43 -6.34
CA VAL A 34 0.02 -5.09 -7.32
C VAL A 34 -0.57 -5.01 -8.72
N GLU A 35 -0.20 -3.96 -9.45
CA GLU A 35 -0.58 -3.79 -10.85
C GLU A 35 0.65 -3.45 -11.70
N GLU A 36 0.74 -4.06 -12.89
CA GLU A 36 1.79 -3.76 -13.86
C GLU A 36 1.41 -2.51 -14.68
N GLY A 37 2.11 -1.41 -14.43
CA GLY A 37 1.96 -0.18 -15.19
C GLY A 37 3.08 0.03 -16.21
N ILE A 38 2.92 1.06 -17.05
CA ILE A 38 3.94 1.54 -18.00
C ILE A 38 5.30 1.87 -17.39
N LYS A 39 5.38 2.06 -16.07
CA LYS A 39 6.62 2.36 -15.32
C LYS A 39 7.09 1.19 -14.44
N GLY A 40 6.49 0.00 -14.57
CA GLY A 40 6.74 -1.16 -13.73
C GLY A 40 5.62 -1.42 -12.71
N ILE A 41 5.91 -2.31 -11.76
CA ILE A 41 4.96 -2.77 -10.73
C ILE A 41 4.67 -1.63 -9.75
N ARG A 42 3.39 -1.33 -9.55
CA ARG A 42 2.92 -0.34 -8.57
C ARG A 42 1.96 -0.96 -7.56
N ALA A 43 1.98 -0.43 -6.34
CA ALA A 43 0.97 -0.72 -5.32
C ALA A 43 -0.31 0.07 -5.61
N VAL A 44 -1.45 -0.61 -5.55
CA VAL A 44 -2.79 -0.05 -5.65
C VAL A 44 -3.65 -0.55 -4.49
N ARG A 45 -4.74 0.15 -4.19
CA ARG A 45 -5.69 -0.21 -3.12
C ARG A 45 -5.02 -0.51 -1.77
N VAL A 46 -4.12 0.38 -1.35
CA VAL A 46 -3.35 0.22 -0.12
C VAL A 46 -4.23 0.54 1.09
N VAL A 47 -4.33 -0.39 2.03
CA VAL A 47 -5.12 -0.27 3.28
C VAL A 47 -4.31 -0.74 4.50
N PRO A 48 -4.39 -0.08 5.66
CA PRO A 48 -3.68 -0.56 6.86
C PRO A 48 -4.30 -1.84 7.43
N MET A 49 -3.47 -2.83 7.77
CA MET A 49 -3.96 -4.07 8.38
C MET A 49 -4.52 -3.86 9.80
N ASN A 50 -4.09 -2.79 10.47
CA ASN A 50 -4.49 -2.52 11.86
C ASN A 50 -5.82 -1.74 11.99
N GLN A 51 -6.53 -1.53 10.88
CA GLN A 51 -7.91 -1.04 10.89
C GLN A 51 -8.91 -2.19 10.71
N LYS A 52 -8.74 -3.29 11.44
CA LYS A 52 -9.91 -4.09 11.81
C LYS A 52 -10.61 -3.32 12.92
N GLY A 53 -11.74 -2.71 12.57
CA GLY A 53 -12.61 -2.03 13.52
C GLY A 53 -12.90 -2.93 14.72
N ASN A 54 -12.83 -2.28 15.89
CA ASN A 54 -13.43 -2.59 17.17
C ASN A 54 -14.61 -3.59 17.13
#